data_AF-A0A2G6L661-F1
#
_entry.id   AF-A0A2G6L661-F1
#
_cell.length_a   1.000
_cell.length_b   1.000
_cell.length_c   1.000
_cell.angle_alpha   90.00
_cell.angle_beta   90.00
_cell.angle_gamma   90.00
#
_symmetry.space_group_name_H-M   'P 1'
#
loop_
_entity.id
_entity.type
_entity.pdbx_description
1 polymer ?
#
loop_
_entity_poly.entity_id
_entity_poly.type
_entity_poly.pdbx_seq_one_letter_code
_entity_poly.pdbx_strand_id
1 'polypeptide(L)'
;MNPWLFPWWGVFNGPLSGDVIQDVFPGTTWLSPQFEFNFAGNRKIEAEVVADVASFGKQIGILTDAVMELADGDSGAAVDRLKRLASQIEKVKNQHKDRLERRLKTELEQLKRQDPEALERLLDIYR
;
A
#
# COMPACT_ATOMS: atom_id res chain seq x y z
N MET A 1 2.42 43.36 6.69
CA MET A 1 3.05 42.99 7.98
C MET A 1 3.65 41.60 7.82
N ASN A 2 4.94 41.44 8.15
CA ASN A 2 5.66 40.18 7.94
C ASN A 2 5.24 39.12 8.98
N PRO A 3 4.89 37.89 8.56
CA PRO A 3 4.39 36.82 9.44
C PRO A 3 5.44 36.23 10.40
N TRP A 4 6.68 36.73 10.38
CA TRP A 4 7.82 36.24 11.16
C TRP A 4 7.97 36.89 12.55
N LEU A 5 7.06 37.80 12.94
CA LEU A 5 7.20 38.60 14.16
C LEU A 5 6.57 37.98 15.41
N PHE A 6 5.92 36.81 15.33
CA PHE A 6 5.26 36.17 16.49
C PHE A 6 5.42 34.64 16.49
N PRO A 7 6.50 34.08 17.07
CA PRO A 7 6.79 32.65 17.04
C PRO A 7 5.94 31.80 18.01
N TRP A 8 4.97 32.39 18.70
CA TRP A 8 4.21 31.76 19.78
C TRP A 8 2.73 31.49 19.45
N TRP A 9 2.27 31.80 18.24
CA TRP A 9 0.86 31.62 17.87
C TRP A 9 0.45 30.16 17.58
N GLY A 10 1.41 29.24 17.54
CA GLY A 10 1.16 27.80 17.30
C GLY A 10 0.83 26.97 18.54
N VAL A 11 0.81 27.57 19.74
CA VAL A 11 0.60 26.83 21.01
C VAL A 11 -0.84 26.93 21.53
N PHE A 12 -1.78 27.41 20.70
CA PHE A 12 -3.19 27.46 21.10
C PHE A 12 -3.88 26.12 20.80
N ASN A 13 -3.76 25.18 21.73
CA ASN A 13 -4.52 23.93 21.73
C ASN A 13 -5.94 24.22 22.24
N GLY A 14 -6.89 24.37 21.32
CA GLY A 14 -8.31 24.50 21.67
C GLY A 14 -8.84 23.21 22.30
N PRO A 15 -9.80 23.27 23.24
CA PRO A 15 -10.47 22.06 23.70
C PRO A 15 -11.20 21.45 22.49
N LEU A 16 -10.95 20.16 22.22
CA LEU A 16 -11.19 19.38 20.97
C LEU A 16 -9.96 19.15 20.07
N SER A 17 -8.78 19.70 20.37
CA SER A 17 -7.51 19.19 19.81
C SER A 17 -7.14 17.89 20.52
N GLY A 18 -7.73 16.79 20.06
CA GLY A 18 -7.39 15.47 20.59
C GLY A 18 -5.89 15.23 20.49
N ASP A 19 -5.28 14.75 21.57
CA ASP A 19 -3.93 14.20 21.54
C ASP A 19 -3.91 13.09 20.49
N VAL A 20 -3.30 13.38 19.34
CA VAL A 20 -3.02 12.38 18.32
C VAL A 20 -1.83 11.57 18.85
N ILE A 21 -2.12 10.56 19.68
CA ILE A 21 -1.14 9.52 20.01
C ILE A 21 -1.01 8.66 18.75
N GLN A 22 -0.18 9.11 17.81
CA GLN A 22 0.31 8.27 16.73
C GLN A 22 1.55 7.54 17.25
N ASP A 23 1.45 6.22 17.38
CA ASP A 23 2.62 5.35 17.59
C ASP A 23 3.53 5.48 16.36
N VAL A 24 4.50 6.39 16.44
CA VAL A 24 5.51 6.58 15.40
C VAL A 24 6.54 5.47 15.57
N PHE A 25 6.34 4.34 14.89
CA PHE A 25 7.40 3.35 14.71
C PHE A 25 8.58 4.04 13.99
N PRO A 26 9.78 4.11 14.59
CA PRO A 26 10.89 4.94 14.12
C PRO A 26 11.67 4.25 12.98
N GLY A 27 10.97 3.84 11.92
CA GLY A 27 11.55 3.07 10.81
C GLY A 27 11.14 3.51 9.40
N THR A 28 10.37 4.59 9.24
CA THR A 28 9.73 4.95 7.96
C THR A 28 10.07 6.36 7.46
N THR A 29 11.25 6.90 7.81
CA THR A 29 11.65 8.29 7.49
C THR A 29 12.22 8.50 6.08
N TRP A 30 12.13 7.55 5.15
CA TRP A 30 12.90 7.69 3.91
C TRP A 30 12.28 8.62 2.84
N LEU A 31 10.98 8.98 2.89
CA LEU A 31 10.36 9.86 1.87
C LEU A 31 9.19 10.73 2.36
N SER A 32 9.46 11.62 3.33
CA SER A 32 8.63 12.76 3.82
C SER A 32 7.82 12.54 5.13
N PRO A 33 7.91 13.47 6.10
CA PRO A 33 7.16 13.40 7.37
C PRO A 33 5.66 13.78 7.29
N GLN A 34 5.13 14.20 6.14
CA GLN A 34 3.78 14.78 6.04
C GLN A 34 2.84 14.06 5.06
N PHE A 35 3.25 12.97 4.41
CA PHE A 35 2.37 12.25 3.50
C PHE A 35 1.90 10.94 4.15
N GLU A 36 0.67 10.96 4.64
CA GLU A 36 -0.12 9.73 4.80
C GLU A 36 -0.06 8.98 3.46
N PHE A 37 0.47 7.75 3.48
CA PHE A 37 0.41 6.87 2.33
C PHE A 37 -1.07 6.66 1.99
N ASN A 38 -1.53 7.32 0.91
CA ASN A 38 -2.89 7.20 0.40
C ASN A 38 -3.06 5.81 -0.24
N PHE A 39 -3.25 4.80 0.62
CA PHE A 39 -3.55 3.46 0.18
C PHE A 39 -4.97 3.42 -0.38
N ALA A 40 -5.11 3.25 -1.70
CA ALA A 40 -6.41 3.23 -2.36
C ALA A 40 -7.04 1.83 -2.39
N GLY A 41 -6.30 0.79 -1.98
CA GLY A 41 -6.69 -0.61 -1.99
C GLY A 41 -6.15 -1.40 -0.78
N ASN A 42 -5.74 -2.65 -1.02
CA ASN A 42 -5.23 -3.50 0.06
C ASN A 42 -3.83 -3.03 0.49
N ARG A 43 -3.76 -2.37 1.66
CA ARG A 43 -2.53 -1.81 2.25
C ARG A 43 -1.33 -2.77 2.23
N LYS A 44 -1.55 -4.07 2.49
CA LYS A 44 -0.45 -5.06 2.50
C LYS A 44 0.12 -5.27 1.10
N ILE A 45 -0.75 -5.36 0.10
CA ILE A 45 -0.34 -5.50 -1.31
C ILE A 45 0.37 -4.23 -1.76
N GLU A 46 -0.17 -3.05 -1.44
CA GLU A 46 0.40 -1.78 -1.86
C GLU A 46 1.77 -1.51 -1.21
N ALA A 47 1.94 -1.86 0.07
CA ALA A 47 3.24 -1.81 0.72
C ALA A 47 4.26 -2.75 0.05
N GLU A 48 3.84 -3.97 -0.32
CA GLU A 48 4.70 -4.94 -1.02
C GLU A 48 5.09 -4.44 -2.42
N VAL A 49 4.14 -3.85 -3.17
CA VAL A 49 4.43 -3.23 -4.48
C VAL A 49 5.44 -2.08 -4.35
N VAL A 50 5.29 -1.22 -3.35
CA VAL A 50 6.20 -0.09 -3.13
C VAL A 50 7.60 -0.56 -2.74
N ALA A 51 7.69 -1.61 -1.91
CA ALA A 51 8.96 -2.18 -1.47
C ALA A 51 9.68 -2.94 -2.58
N ASP A 52 8.96 -3.77 -3.34
CA ASP A 52 9.57 -4.77 -4.22
C ASP A 52 9.56 -4.40 -5.70
N VAL A 53 8.70 -3.46 -6.12
CA VAL A 53 8.54 -3.09 -7.53
C VAL A 53 9.02 -1.67 -7.80
N ALA A 54 8.33 -0.67 -7.24
CA ALA A 54 8.67 0.74 -7.42
C ALA A 54 7.89 1.63 -6.44
N SER A 55 8.52 2.70 -5.94
CA SER A 55 7.81 3.73 -5.19
C SER A 55 6.76 4.44 -6.06
N PHE A 56 5.72 5.01 -5.45
CA PHE A 56 4.65 5.70 -6.19
C PHE A 56 5.18 6.81 -7.12
N GLY A 57 6.15 7.61 -6.65
CA GLY A 57 6.77 8.64 -7.50
C GLY A 57 7.47 8.04 -8.72
N LYS A 58 8.11 6.88 -8.58
CA LYS A 58 8.75 6.20 -9.72
C LYS A 58 7.71 5.60 -10.67
N GLN A 59 6.61 5.06 -10.15
CA GLN A 59 5.50 4.54 -10.96
C GLN A 59 4.88 5.65 -11.81
N ILE A 60 4.58 6.82 -11.21
CA ILE A 60 4.05 8.00 -11.91
C ILE A 60 5.06 8.49 -12.96
N GLY A 61 6.36 8.55 -12.63
CA GLY A 61 7.38 8.93 -13.62
C GLY A 61 7.40 8.02 -14.85
N ILE A 62 7.35 6.70 -14.65
CA ILE A 62 7.29 5.72 -15.75
C ILE A 62 6.02 5.88 -16.59
N LEU A 63 4.87 6.14 -15.93
CA LEU A 63 3.61 6.40 -16.62
C LEU A 63 3.69 7.67 -17.47
N THR A 64 4.20 8.77 -16.90
CA THR A 64 4.36 10.05 -17.61
C THR A 64 5.26 9.88 -18.83
N ASP A 65 6.43 9.24 -18.70
CA ASP A 65 7.35 9.01 -19.82
C ASP A 65 6.67 8.25 -20.96
N ALA A 66 5.91 7.19 -20.64
CA ALA A 66 5.20 6.39 -21.62
C ALA A 66 4.04 7.16 -22.29
N VAL A 67 3.32 8.00 -21.54
CA VAL A 67 2.25 8.84 -22.08
C VAL A 67 2.82 9.89 -23.04
N MET A 68 3.96 10.50 -22.71
CA MET A 68 4.64 11.45 -23.60
C MET A 68 5.10 10.77 -24.89
N GLU A 69 5.74 9.60 -24.79
CA GLU A 69 6.17 8.82 -25.96
C GLU A 69 5.00 8.44 -26.88
N LEU A 70 3.87 8.02 -26.28
CA LEU A 70 2.63 7.74 -27.02
C LEU A 70 2.02 8.98 -27.68
N ALA A 71 2.08 10.14 -27.01
CA ALA A 71 1.57 11.40 -27.53
C ALA A 71 2.35 11.87 -28.77
N ASP A 72 3.65 11.56 -28.84
CA ASP A 72 4.51 11.80 -30.00
C ASP A 72 4.25 10.79 -31.14
N GLY A 73 3.35 9.82 -30.94
CA GLY A 73 2.99 8.80 -31.93
C GLY A 73 3.95 7.61 -31.98
N ASP A 74 4.83 7.46 -30.99
CA ASP A 74 5.78 6.36 -30.89
C ASP A 74 5.30 5.30 -29.87
N SER A 75 5.80 4.08 -30.00
CA SER A 75 5.67 3.01 -28.99
C SER A 75 7.04 2.41 -28.78
N GLY A 76 7.88 3.17 -28.08
CA GLY A 76 9.28 2.86 -27.84
C GLY A 76 9.55 2.28 -26.45
N ALA A 77 10.71 2.66 -25.92
CA ALA A 77 11.25 2.08 -24.70
C ALA A 77 10.47 2.49 -23.45
N ALA A 78 9.85 3.67 -23.42
CA ALA A 78 9.07 4.12 -22.27
C ALA A 78 7.78 3.32 -22.12
N VAL A 79 7.08 3.04 -23.23
CA VAL A 79 5.90 2.18 -23.25
C VAL A 79 6.24 0.76 -22.78
N ASP A 80 7.37 0.19 -23.24
CA ASP A 80 7.80 -1.13 -22.78
C ASP A 80 8.19 -1.16 -21.30
N ARG A 81 8.76 -0.07 -20.78
CA ARG A 81 9.01 0.07 -19.33
C ARG A 81 7.70 0.09 -18.54
N LEU A 82 6.69 0.80 -19.01
CA LEU A 82 5.36 0.81 -18.37
C LEU A 82 4.70 -0.57 -18.39
N LYS A 83 4.78 -1.30 -19.51
CA LYS A 83 4.27 -2.69 -19.61
C LYS A 83 4.96 -3.62 -18.62
N ARG A 84 6.29 -3.53 -18.50
CA ARG A 84 7.07 -4.31 -17.53
C ARG A 84 6.66 -3.97 -16.09
N LEU A 85 6.52 -2.70 -15.76
CA LEU A 85 6.05 -2.26 -14.45
C LEU A 85 4.67 -2.86 -14.14
N ALA A 86 3.71 -2.75 -15.07
CA ALA A 86 2.38 -3.32 -14.90
C ALA A 86 2.42 -4.84 -14.67
N SER A 87 3.23 -5.57 -15.42
CA SER A 87 3.41 -7.02 -15.24
C SER A 87 3.99 -7.38 -13.88
N GLN A 88 4.96 -6.61 -13.37
CA GLN A 88 5.54 -6.84 -12.04
C GLN A 88 4.52 -6.60 -10.92
N ILE A 89 3.72 -5.54 -11.03
CA ILE A 89 2.63 -5.25 -10.08
C ILE A 89 1.62 -6.41 -10.05
N GLU A 90 1.18 -6.89 -11.21
CA GLU A 90 0.25 -8.02 -11.28
C GLU A 90 0.83 -9.31 -10.72
N LYS A 91 2.14 -9.55 -10.91
CA LYS A 91 2.83 -10.68 -10.29
C LYS A 91 2.75 -10.61 -8.76
N VAL A 92 3.02 -9.46 -8.16
CA VAL A 92 2.92 -9.28 -6.69
C VAL A 92 1.49 -9.52 -6.20
N LYS A 93 0.48 -8.97 -6.89
CA LYS A 93 -0.93 -9.20 -6.55
C LYS A 93 -1.30 -10.68 -6.58
N ASN A 94 -0.88 -11.41 -7.61
CA ASN A 94 -1.16 -12.84 -7.74
C ASN A 94 -0.44 -13.66 -6.67
N GLN A 95 0.84 -13.38 -6.42
CA GLN A 95 1.59 -14.02 -5.33
C GLN A 95 0.92 -13.79 -3.97
N HIS A 96 0.37 -12.60 -3.74
CA HIS A 96 -0.37 -12.31 -2.52
C HIS A 96 -1.63 -13.17 -2.38
N LYS A 97 -2.42 -13.31 -3.45
CA LYS A 97 -3.60 -14.19 -3.47
C LYS A 97 -3.23 -15.65 -3.20
N ASP A 98 -2.21 -16.16 -3.89
CA ASP A 98 -1.73 -17.54 -3.74
C ASP A 98 -1.26 -17.82 -2.31
N ARG A 99 -0.54 -16.88 -1.69
CA ARG A 99 -0.07 -17.02 -0.30
C ARG A 99 -1.25 -17.00 0.68
N LEU A 100 -2.25 -16.15 0.45
CA LEU A 100 -3.46 -16.11 1.28
C LEU A 100 -4.20 -17.44 1.22
N GLU A 101 -4.43 -17.97 0.02
CA GLU A 101 -5.12 -19.25 -0.18
C GLU A 101 -4.37 -20.41 0.50
N ARG A 102 -3.04 -20.51 0.28
CA ARG A 102 -2.21 -21.54 0.90
C ARG A 102 -2.21 -21.46 2.42
N ARG A 103 -2.16 -20.24 2.95
CA ARG A 103 -2.22 -19.99 4.40
C ARG A 103 -3.56 -20.44 4.96
N LEU A 104 -4.67 -20.00 4.37
CA LEU A 104 -6.02 -20.38 4.81
C LEU A 104 -6.21 -21.89 4.73
N LYS A 105 -5.77 -22.55 3.65
CA LYS A 105 -5.82 -24.01 3.55
C LYS A 105 -5.07 -24.69 4.69
N THR A 106 -3.86 -24.20 5.02
CA THR A 106 -3.05 -24.76 6.11
C THR A 106 -3.72 -24.55 7.46
N GLU A 107 -4.25 -23.36 7.73
CA GLU A 107 -4.95 -23.04 8.97
C GLU A 107 -6.24 -23.86 9.13
N LEU A 108 -7.02 -24.05 8.05
CA LEU A 108 -8.21 -24.90 8.05
C LEU A 108 -7.88 -26.39 8.25
N GLU A 109 -6.81 -26.89 7.64
CA GLU A 109 -6.33 -28.26 7.89
C GLU A 109 -5.85 -28.47 9.32
N GLN A 110 -5.23 -27.44 9.93
CA GLN A 110 -4.87 -27.48 11.35
C GLN A 110 -6.12 -27.49 12.23
N LEU A 111 -7.11 -26.64 11.94
CA LEU A 111 -8.39 -26.63 12.66
C LEU A 111 -9.08 -27.98 12.57
N LYS A 112 -9.14 -28.58 11.37
CA LYS A 112 -9.71 -29.91 11.15
C LYS A 112 -9.10 -30.98 12.07
N ARG A 113 -7.79 -30.91 12.32
CA ARG A 113 -7.07 -31.90 13.15
C ARG A 113 -7.28 -31.68 14.64
N GLN A 114 -7.47 -30.43 15.07
CA GLN A 114 -7.58 -30.06 16.48
C GLN A 114 -9.03 -30.07 16.98
N ASP A 115 -9.95 -29.55 16.16
CA ASP A 115 -11.38 -29.45 16.47
C ASP A 115 -12.21 -29.55 15.17
N PRO A 116 -12.58 -30.78 14.77
CA PRO A 116 -13.41 -31.01 13.58
C PRO A 116 -14.78 -30.34 13.65
N GLU A 117 -15.38 -30.27 14.83
CA GLU A 117 -16.71 -29.67 15.01
C GLU A 117 -16.66 -28.15 14.84
N ALA A 118 -15.58 -27.50 15.32
CA ALA A 118 -15.37 -26.08 15.07
C ALA A 118 -15.21 -25.76 13.58
N LEU A 119 -14.53 -26.64 12.82
CA LEU A 119 -14.45 -26.48 11.37
C LEU A 119 -15.83 -26.57 10.72
N GLU A 120 -16.66 -27.54 11.10
CA GLU A 120 -18.03 -27.67 10.55
C GLU A 120 -18.87 -26.43 10.87
N ARG A 121 -18.85 -25.96 12.13
CA ARG A 121 -19.53 -24.71 12.52
C ARG A 121 -19.06 -23.52 11.70
N LEU A 122 -17.75 -23.41 11.45
CA LEU A 122 -17.19 -22.32 10.65
C LEU A 122 -17.66 -22.36 9.20
N LEU A 123 -17.67 -23.55 8.59
CA LEU A 123 -18.09 -23.72 7.19
C LEU A 123 -19.59 -23.47 7.00
N ASP A 124 -20.41 -23.79 8.00
CA ASP A 124 -21.87 -23.56 7.95
C ASP A 124 -22.23 -22.07 7.91
N ILE A 125 -21.41 -21.20 8.53
CA ILE A 125 -21.61 -19.73 8.51
C ILE A 125 -21.50 -19.15 7.09
N TYR A 126 -20.72 -19.78 6.21
CA TYR A 126 -20.42 -19.29 4.87
C TYR A 126 -21.07 -20.11 3.75
N ARG A 127 -21.98 -21.02 4.10
CA ARG A 127 -22.70 -21.89 3.16
C ARG A 127 -23.97 -21.23 2.63
#